data_AF-A0A7V5WLB2-F1
#
_entry.id   AF-A0A7V5WLB2-F1
#
_cell.length_a   1.000
_cell.length_b   1.000
_cell.length_c   1.000
_cell.angle_alpha   90.00
_cell.angle_beta   90.00
_cell.angle_gamma   90.00
#
_symmetry.space_group_name_H-M   'P 1'
#
loop_
_entity.id
_entity.type
_entity.pdbx_description
1 polymer ?
#
loop_
_entity_poly.entity_id
_entity_poly.type
_entity_poly.pdbx_seq_one_letter_code
_entity_poly.pdbx_strand_id
1 'polypeptide(L)'
;MEELFSFFAKPKGPVNFNKVKISLASPQKIREWSHGEVKKPETINYRTFKPERDGLFCAKIFGPVKDFECNCGKYKRMKHRGVVCEKCGVEVIQSKVRRERLGHIELAAPVA
;
A
#
# COMPACT_ATOMS: atom_id res chain seq x y z
N MET A 1 -25.95 10.10 5.08
CA MET A 1 -25.87 11.41 5.77
C MET A 1 -24.52 11.58 6.44
N GLU A 2 -23.95 10.54 7.06
CA GLU A 2 -22.60 10.54 7.66
C GLU A 2 -21.45 10.81 6.67
N GLU A 3 -21.55 10.35 5.42
CA GLU A 3 -20.47 10.54 4.43
C GLU A 3 -20.30 11.99 3.94
N LEU A 4 -21.36 12.79 3.99
CA LEU A 4 -21.31 14.23 3.64
C LEU A 4 -20.59 15.05 4.72
N PHE A 5 -20.70 14.63 5.99
CA PHE A 5 -20.00 15.31 7.10
C PHE A 5 -18.48 15.07 7.09
N SER A 6 -18.02 13.97 6.50
CA SER A 6 -16.58 13.67 6.33
C SER A 6 -15.90 14.64 5.36
N PHE A 7 -16.62 15.13 4.35
CA PHE A 7 -16.10 16.07 3.35
C PHE A 7 -15.94 17.52 3.87
N PHE A 8 -16.76 17.92 4.85
CA PHE A 8 -16.68 19.23 5.51
C PHE A 8 -15.89 19.20 6.83
N ALA A 9 -15.39 18.04 7.24
CA ALA A 9 -14.50 17.95 8.39
C ALA A 9 -13.22 18.74 8.08
N LYS A 10 -12.92 19.76 8.88
CA LYS A 10 -11.64 20.49 8.83
C LYS A 10 -10.49 19.48 8.73
N PRO A 11 -9.47 19.71 7.86
CA PRO A 11 -8.29 18.87 7.86
C PRO A 11 -7.79 18.83 9.30
N LYS A 12 -7.74 17.65 9.91
CA LYS A 12 -7.05 17.46 11.18
C LYS A 12 -5.65 18.00 10.94
N GLY A 13 -5.31 19.11 11.60
CA GLY A 13 -3.98 19.71 11.52
C GLY A 13 -2.91 18.68 11.87
N PRO A 14 -1.62 18.97 11.63
CA PRO A 14 -0.56 18.07 12.03
C PRO A 14 -0.80 17.69 13.50
N VAL A 15 -0.83 16.39 13.76
CA VAL A 15 -1.03 15.88 15.12
C VAL A 15 0.10 16.46 15.95
N ASN A 16 -0.18 17.40 16.85
CA ASN A 16 0.86 17.99 17.68
C ASN A 16 1.31 16.94 18.70
N PHE A 17 2.40 16.25 18.41
CA PHE A 17 3.04 15.30 19.32
C PHE A 17 4.05 16.04 20.20
N ASN A 18 3.88 15.94 21.52
CA ASN A 18 4.77 16.59 22.49
C ASN A 18 6.04 15.77 22.79
N LYS A 19 6.05 14.47 22.45
CA LYS A 19 7.16 13.54 22.72
C LYS A 19 7.26 12.49 21.62
N VAL A 20 8.49 12.09 21.28
CA VAL A 20 8.80 11.00 20.34
C VAL A 20 9.58 9.93 21.10
N LYS A 21 9.24 8.65 20.89
CA LYS A 21 9.92 7.51 21.50
C LYS A 21 10.49 6.61 20.39
N ILE A 22 11.71 6.13 20.58
CA ILE A 22 12.33 5.10 19.76
C ILE A 22 12.45 3.80 20.58
N SER A 23 12.24 2.66 19.93
CA SER A 23 12.35 1.33 20.53
C SER A 23 12.68 0.30 19.46
N LEU A 24 13.28 -0.81 19.85
CA LEU A 24 13.44 -1.97 18.96
C LEU A 24 12.08 -2.48 18.51
N ALA A 25 11.99 -2.85 17.23
CA ALA A 25 10.81 -3.48 16.66
C ALA A 25 10.94 -5.00 16.78
N SER A 26 9.91 -5.66 17.31
CA SER A 26 9.85 -7.13 17.30
C SER A 26 9.44 -7.65 15.91
N PRO A 27 9.75 -8.92 15.57
CA PRO A 27 9.31 -9.52 14.31
C PRO A 27 7.79 -9.45 14.10
N GLN A 28 7.00 -9.61 15.17
CA GLN A 28 5.54 -9.48 15.12
C GLN A 28 5.13 -8.05 14.71
N LYS A 29 5.78 -7.04 15.29
CA LYS A 29 5.50 -5.64 14.99
C LYS A 29 5.84 -5.26 13.55
N ILE A 30 6.92 -5.82 13.00
CA ILE A 30 7.29 -5.63 11.58
C ILE A 30 6.22 -6.23 10.67
N ARG A 31 5.69 -7.42 11.00
CA ARG A 31 4.61 -8.05 10.24
C ARG A 31 3.29 -7.26 10.34
N GLU A 32 2.98 -6.67 11.50
CA GLU A 32 1.80 -5.82 11.70
C GLU A 32 1.82 -4.55 10.83
N TRP A 33 2.99 -3.95 10.62
CA TRP A 33 3.12 -2.80 9.72
C TRP A 33 3.02 -3.16 8.24
N SER A 34 3.28 -4.43 7.93
CA SER A 34 3.38 -4.89 6.57
C SER A 34 2.02 -5.13 5.92
N HIS A 35 1.89 -4.71 4.66
CA HIS A 35 0.72 -4.97 3.83
C HIS A 35 0.91 -6.18 2.90
N GLY A 36 2.07 -6.85 2.99
CA GLY A 36 2.37 -8.02 2.19
C GLY A 36 3.86 -8.37 2.16
N GLU A 37 4.12 -9.62 1.80
CA GLU A 37 5.45 -10.20 1.69
C GLU A 37 6.01 -10.01 0.27
N VAL A 38 7.25 -9.53 0.17
CA VAL A 38 7.98 -9.46 -1.11
C VAL A 38 8.79 -10.74 -1.30
N LYS A 39 8.52 -11.47 -2.39
CA LYS A 39 9.15 -12.77 -2.66
C LYS A 39 10.16 -12.72 -3.79
N LYS A 40 9.97 -11.80 -4.73
CA LYS A 40 10.80 -11.70 -5.93
C LYS A 40 11.63 -10.42 -5.93
N PRO A 41 12.85 -10.45 -6.48
CA PRO A 41 13.67 -9.25 -6.66
C PRO A 41 13.22 -8.39 -7.86
N GLU A 42 12.24 -8.87 -8.63
CA GLU A 42 11.72 -8.22 -9.82
C GLU A 42 11.10 -6.85 -9.49
N THR A 43 11.34 -5.85 -10.35
CA THR A 43 10.87 -4.48 -10.15
C THR A 43 9.69 -4.15 -11.07
N ILE A 44 9.98 -3.94 -12.34
CA ILE A 44 9.04 -3.58 -13.39
C ILE A 44 9.30 -4.42 -14.63
N ASN A 45 8.24 -4.69 -15.37
CA ASN A 45 8.34 -5.36 -16.64
C ASN A 45 8.99 -4.43 -17.69
N TYR A 46 9.99 -4.93 -18.41
CA TYR A 46 10.75 -4.12 -19.37
C TYR A 46 9.93 -3.62 -20.58
N ARG A 47 8.86 -4.32 -21.00
CA ARG A 47 8.03 -3.90 -22.14
C ARG A 47 6.83 -3.06 -21.72
N THR A 48 6.15 -3.50 -20.67
CA THR A 48 4.87 -2.90 -20.27
C THR A 48 5.01 -1.81 -19.23
N PHE A 49 6.20 -1.68 -18.61
CA PHE A 49 6.49 -0.81 -17.46
C PHE A 49 5.54 -1.02 -16.27
N LYS A 50 4.82 -2.14 -16.26
CA LYS A 50 3.94 -2.51 -15.15
C LYS A 50 4.76 -3.14 -14.04
N PRO A 51 4.45 -2.86 -12.76
CA PRO A 51 5.10 -3.55 -11.65
C PRO A 51 4.84 -5.04 -11.69
N GLU A 52 5.87 -5.82 -11.40
CA GLU A 52 5.76 -7.27 -11.33
C GLU A 52 5.02 -7.72 -10.07
N ARG A 53 4.41 -8.91 -10.13
CA ARG A 53 3.65 -9.49 -9.01
C ARG A 53 4.60 -10.04 -7.96
N ASP A 54 4.34 -9.71 -6.69
CA ASP A 54 5.14 -10.09 -5.52
C ASP A 54 6.61 -9.60 -5.56
N GLY A 55 6.88 -8.62 -6.45
CA GLY A 55 8.16 -7.92 -6.57
C GLY A 55 8.24 -6.65 -5.74
N LEU A 56 9.37 -5.95 -5.83
CA LEU A 56 9.71 -4.76 -5.03
C LEU A 56 8.74 -3.60 -5.22
N PHE A 57 8.06 -3.50 -6.37
CA PHE A 57 7.10 -2.43 -6.67
C PHE A 57 5.65 -2.91 -6.75
N CYS A 58 5.37 -4.13 -6.29
CA CYS A 58 4.08 -4.79 -6.48
C CYS A 58 2.88 -3.91 -6.09
N ALA A 59 1.95 -3.72 -7.01
CA ALA A 59 0.76 -2.90 -6.77
C ALA A 59 -0.23 -3.50 -5.76
N LYS A 60 -0.15 -4.82 -5.51
CA LYS A 60 -0.98 -5.50 -4.51
C LYS A 60 -0.56 -5.11 -3.08
N ILE A 61 0.75 -5.06 -2.83
CA ILE A 61 1.32 -4.77 -1.51
C ILE A 61 1.28 -3.27 -1.23
N PHE A 62 1.88 -2.49 -2.13
CA PHE A 62 2.08 -1.05 -1.90
C PHE A 62 0.90 -0.19 -2.36
N GLY A 63 0.00 -0.72 -3.18
CA GLY A 63 -1.16 0.00 -3.72
C GLY A 63 -1.03 0.40 -5.20
N PRO A 64 -2.07 1.04 -5.77
CA PRO A 64 -2.19 1.26 -7.20
C PRO A 64 -1.19 2.30 -7.74
N VAL A 65 -0.74 2.13 -8.98
CA VAL A 65 0.19 3.05 -9.67
C VAL A 65 -0.51 4.35 -10.08
N LYS A 66 -1.81 4.27 -10.41
CA LYS A 66 -2.64 5.40 -10.82
C LYS A 66 -3.79 5.56 -9.83
N ASP A 67 -4.23 6.79 -9.62
CA ASP A 67 -5.32 7.09 -8.70
C ASP A 67 -6.62 6.42 -9.15
N PHE A 68 -7.25 5.69 -8.23
CA PHE A 68 -8.54 5.03 -8.45
C PHE A 68 -8.56 4.12 -9.71
N GLU A 69 -7.43 3.49 -10.03
CA GLU A 69 -7.33 2.52 -11.11
C GLU A 69 -6.53 1.28 -10.67
N CYS A 70 -7.09 0.10 -10.89
CA CYS A 70 -6.39 -1.16 -10.63
C CYS A 70 -5.34 -1.46 -11.72
N ASN A 71 -4.32 -2.27 -11.42
CA ASN A 71 -3.20 -2.54 -12.34
C ASN A 71 -3.61 -3.22 -13.68
N CYS A 72 -4.69 -4.01 -13.67
CA CYS A 72 -5.20 -4.66 -14.89
C CYS A 72 -6.13 -3.78 -15.72
N GLY A 73 -6.61 -2.65 -15.17
CA GLY A 73 -7.54 -1.75 -15.83
C GLY A 73 -9.01 -2.20 -15.86
N LYS A 74 -9.40 -3.30 -15.18
CA LYS A 74 -10.82 -3.73 -15.04
C LYS A 74 -11.64 -2.68 -14.30
N TYR A 75 -11.17 -2.27 -13.13
CA TYR A 75 -11.78 -1.23 -12.31
C TYR A 75 -11.02 0.08 -12.51
N LYS A 76 -11.74 1.09 -13.00
CA LYS A 76 -11.25 2.44 -13.25
C LYS A 76 -12.23 3.48 -12.71
N ARG A 77 -11.68 4.66 -12.41
CA ARG A 77 -12.40 5.85 -11.92
C ARG A 77 -12.90 5.68 -10.48
N MET A 78 -13.28 6.81 -9.88
CA MET A 78 -13.67 6.90 -8.47
C MET A 78 -14.92 6.08 -8.10
N LYS A 79 -15.72 5.63 -9.08
CA LYS A 79 -16.91 4.80 -8.85
C LYS A 79 -16.64 3.47 -8.13
N HIS A 80 -15.42 2.93 -8.28
CA HIS A 80 -15.02 1.65 -7.71
C HIS A 80 -14.09 1.82 -6.51
N ARG A 81 -14.12 2.98 -5.86
CA ARG A 81 -13.27 3.29 -4.70
C ARG A 81 -13.46 2.23 -3.60
N GLY A 82 -12.36 1.71 -3.08
CA GLY A 82 -12.35 0.68 -2.03
C GLY A 82 -12.59 -0.76 -2.51
N VAL A 83 -12.84 -0.96 -3.81
CA VAL A 83 -13.01 -2.32 -4.38
C VAL A 83 -11.63 -2.95 -4.60
N VAL A 84 -11.46 -4.19 -4.15
CA VAL A 84 -10.28 -5.01 -4.47
C VAL A 84 -10.52 -5.76 -5.77
N CYS A 85 -9.59 -5.63 -6.72
CA CYS A 85 -9.73 -6.29 -8.01
C CYS A 85 -9.50 -7.81 -7.93
N GLU A 86 -10.47 -8.63 -8.32
CA GLU A 86 -10.33 -10.10 -8.34
C GLU A 86 -9.17 -10.60 -9.21
N LYS A 87 -8.87 -9.91 -10.33
CA LYS A 87 -7.84 -10.36 -11.28
C LYS A 87 -6.42 -10.04 -10.82
N CYS A 88 -6.20 -8.85 -10.25
CA CYS A 88 -4.86 -8.37 -9.91
C CYS A 88 -4.62 -8.19 -8.40
N GLY A 89 -5.65 -8.32 -7.56
CA GLY A 89 -5.59 -8.13 -6.12
C GLY A 89 -5.34 -6.69 -5.68
N VAL A 90 -5.34 -5.72 -6.61
CA VAL A 90 -5.06 -4.31 -6.31
C VAL A 90 -6.34 -3.63 -5.85
N GLU A 91 -6.25 -2.97 -4.71
CA GLU A 91 -7.29 -2.12 -4.15
C GLU A 91 -7.36 -0.78 -4.90
N VAL A 92 -8.58 -0.34 -5.23
CA VAL A 92 -8.82 0.91 -5.97
C VAL A 92 -8.87 2.09 -5.00
N ILE A 93 -7.70 2.68 -4.77
CA ILE A 93 -7.47 3.81 -3.84
C ILE A 93 -6.55 4.85 -4.48
N GLN A 94 -6.22 5.92 -3.74
CA GLN A 94 -5.24 6.90 -4.19
C GLN A 94 -3.84 6.29 -4.23
N SER A 95 -3.05 6.64 -5.24
CA SER A 95 -1.65 6.20 -5.39
C SER A 95 -0.73 6.71 -4.27
N LYS A 96 -1.14 7.78 -3.56
CA LYS A 96 -0.42 8.35 -2.41
C LYS A 96 -0.08 7.31 -1.34
N VAL A 97 -0.95 6.31 -1.13
CA VAL A 97 -0.76 5.22 -0.15
C VAL A 97 0.53 4.43 -0.39
N ARG A 98 1.09 4.43 -1.61
CA ARG A 98 2.38 3.79 -1.91
C ARG A 98 3.54 4.39 -1.13
N ARG A 99 3.39 5.62 -0.61
CA ARG A 99 4.38 6.29 0.24
C ARG A 99 4.22 5.96 1.72
N GLU A 100 3.08 5.36 2.11
CA GLU A 100 2.70 5.10 3.50
C GLU A 100 2.71 3.61 3.83
N ARG A 101 2.40 2.73 2.86
CA ARG A 101 2.38 1.27 3.05
C ARG A 101 3.77 0.68 3.07
N LEU A 102 4.00 -0.23 4.01
CA LEU A 102 5.26 -0.97 4.16
C LEU A 102 5.08 -2.44 3.71
N GLY A 103 6.17 -3.03 3.24
CA GLY A 103 6.29 -4.46 2.92
C GLY A 103 7.30 -5.12 3.85
N HIS A 104 7.28 -6.45 3.93
CA HIS A 104 8.30 -7.22 4.66
C HIS A 104 8.87 -8.33 3.80
N ILE A 105 10.02 -8.86 4.22
CA ILE A 105 10.64 -10.06 3.67
C ILE A 105 10.87 -10.99 4.85
N GLU A 106 10.37 -12.22 4.75
CA GLU A 106 10.65 -13.25 5.74
C GLU A 106 12.02 -13.86 5.42
N LEU A 107 12.96 -13.72 6.35
CA LEU A 107 14.32 -14.23 6.18
C LEU A 107 14.35 -15.73 6.51
N ALA A 108 15.06 -16.52 5.71
CA ALA A 108 15.22 -17.95 5.95
C ALA A 108 16.08 -18.27 7.19
N ALA A 109 16.97 -17.35 7.55
CA ALA A 109 17.85 -17.46 8.72
C ALA A 109 17.90 -16.11 9.46
N PRO A 110 18.09 -16.12 10.79
CA PRO A 110 18.28 -14.90 11.54
C PRO A 110 19.58 -14.20 11.11
N VAL A 111 19.54 -12.88 11.02
CA VAL A 111 20.68 -12.01 10.67
C VAL A 111 20.86 -10.99 11.79
N ALA A 112 22.12 -10.74 12.17
CA ALA A 112 22.51 -9.81 13.24
C ALA A 112 22.82 -8.41 12.69
#